data_AF-A0A730CJE0-F1
#
_entry.id   AF-A0A730CJE0-F1
#
_cell.length_a   1.000
_cell.length_b   1.000
_cell.length_c   1.000
_cell.angle_alpha   90.00
_cell.angle_beta   90.00
_cell.angle_gamma   90.00
#
_symmetry.space_group_name_H-M   'P 1'
#
loop_
_entity.id
_entity.type
_entity.pdbx_description
1 polymer ?
#
loop_
_entity_poly.entity_id
_entity_poly.type
_entity_poly.pdbx_seq_one_letter_code
_entity_poly.pdbx_strand_id
1 'polypeptide(L)'
;ALLLIIGVVCSFCINGPSDVVRLIIAQFLINLGMGIITLLVPMLLFSAIGSAQTFVILFSLCLLFKFIIAGYLSIFIYSIPYIGIIVITLAVIALLLLLPLKKELFYIAPPKRFSSTQRPECAEPVVVALLAFFIPFYIIYWFFRIHREIQFVAPSPRLMTACGAGWLSAIMPFGTAILCLTLSDEIRALLANKNEDGGIRTGWTLFWALLLPPVGAAIIQAKMNRFITANTADTADRG
;
A
#
# COMPACT_ATOMS: atom_id res chain seq x y z
N ALA A 1 6.65 14.80 4.45
CA ALA A 1 5.38 15.13 5.14
C ALA A 1 5.42 16.53 5.78
N LEU A 2 6.37 16.82 6.67
CA LEU A 2 6.48 18.12 7.36
C LEU A 2 6.50 19.34 6.40
N LEU A 3 7.31 19.28 5.33
CA LEU A 3 7.39 20.34 4.31
C LEU A 3 6.05 20.60 3.60
N LEU A 4 5.24 19.56 3.37
CA LEU A 4 3.90 19.71 2.78
C LEU A 4 2.94 20.37 3.75
N ILE A 5 2.96 19.96 5.02
CA ILE A 5 2.11 20.54 6.06
C ILE A 5 2.45 22.03 6.22
N ILE A 6 3.74 22.37 6.36
CA ILE A 6 4.18 23.76 6.47
C ILE A 6 3.80 24.56 5.23
N GLY A 7 4.05 24.01 4.03
CA GLY A 7 3.69 24.68 2.78
C GLY A 7 2.18 24.92 2.64
N VAL A 8 1.34 23.95 3.01
CA VAL A 8 -0.13 24.08 2.99
C VAL A 8 -0.60 25.11 4.02
N VAL A 9 -0.09 25.07 5.25
CA VAL A 9 -0.43 26.06 6.28
C VAL A 9 -0.02 27.47 5.84
N CYS A 10 1.19 27.64 5.29
CA CYS A 10 1.63 28.92 4.73
C CYS A 10 0.72 29.40 3.59
N SER A 11 0.21 28.49 2.77
CA SER A 11 -0.75 28.80 1.70
C SER A 11 -2.10 29.28 2.26
N PHE A 12 -2.59 28.64 3.33
CA PHE A 12 -3.85 29.01 4.00
C PHE A 12 -3.78 30.35 4.74
N CYS A 13 -2.59 30.80 5.15
CA CYS A 13 -2.40 32.08 5.84
C CYS A 13 -2.31 33.31 4.91
N ILE A 14 -2.58 33.14 3.61
CA ILE A 14 -2.53 34.22 2.60
C ILE A 14 -3.87 34.95 2.61
N ASN A 15 -3.86 36.24 2.96
CA ASN A 15 -5.08 37.02 3.12
C ASN A 15 -5.26 38.11 2.04
N GLY A 16 -4.25 38.36 1.20
CA GLY A 16 -4.36 39.37 0.16
C GLY A 16 -3.28 39.31 -0.92
N PRO A 17 -3.45 40.09 -2.00
CA PRO A 17 -2.55 40.10 -3.15
C PRO A 17 -1.15 40.65 -2.85
N SER A 18 -0.93 41.29 -1.69
CA SER A 18 0.39 41.73 -1.22
C SER A 18 1.27 40.60 -0.68
N ASP A 19 0.71 39.42 -0.41
CA ASP A 19 1.42 38.29 0.19
C ASP A 19 2.14 37.40 -0.85
N VAL A 20 2.49 37.95 -2.01
CA VAL A 20 3.11 37.22 -3.13
C VAL A 20 4.34 36.42 -2.71
N VAL A 21 5.18 37.00 -1.83
CA VAL A 21 6.39 36.32 -1.33
C VAL A 21 6.03 35.08 -0.50
N ARG A 22 4.99 35.16 0.34
CA ARG A 22 4.51 34.02 1.13
C ARG A 22 3.86 32.96 0.24
N LEU A 23 3.14 33.37 -0.81
CA LEU A 23 2.60 32.47 -1.83
C LEU A 23 3.72 31.70 -2.54
N ILE A 24 4.78 32.39 -2.96
CA ILE A 24 5.94 31.76 -3.61
C ILE A 24 6.61 30.75 -2.67
N ILE A 25 6.83 31.11 -1.40
CA ILE A 25 7.42 30.23 -0.40
C ILE A 25 6.53 29.01 -0.14
N ALA A 26 5.22 29.22 0.05
CA ALA A 26 4.25 28.15 0.26
C ALA A 26 4.23 27.18 -0.93
N GLN A 27 4.14 27.71 -2.15
CA GLN A 27 4.09 26.93 -3.38
C GLN A 27 5.41 26.19 -3.63
N PHE A 28 6.56 26.79 -3.30
CA PHE A 28 7.85 26.14 -3.34
C PHE A 28 7.92 24.96 -2.37
N LEU A 29 7.53 25.14 -1.10
CA LEU A 29 7.55 24.09 -0.09
C LEU A 29 6.62 22.92 -0.43
N ILE A 30 5.43 23.22 -0.96
CA ILE A 30 4.47 22.20 -1.43
C ILE A 30 5.08 21.41 -2.60
N ASN A 31 5.64 22.10 -3.61
CA ASN A 31 6.20 21.43 -4.79
C ASN A 31 7.47 20.64 -4.47
N LEU A 32 8.32 21.15 -3.58
CA LEU A 32 9.50 20.47 -3.08
C LEU A 32 9.10 19.21 -2.30
N GLY A 33 8.14 19.33 -1.37
CA GLY A 33 7.62 18.20 -0.61
C GLY A 33 6.98 17.13 -1.50
N MET A 34 6.21 17.54 -2.50
CA MET A 34 5.66 16.62 -3.50
C MET A 34 6.76 15.94 -4.32
N GLY A 35 7.77 16.68 -4.79
CA GLY A 35 8.88 16.13 -5.57
C GLY A 35 9.68 15.09 -4.77
N ILE A 36 9.94 15.38 -3.49
CA ILE A 36 10.56 14.41 -2.57
C ILE A 36 9.70 13.16 -2.45
N ILE A 37 8.39 13.26 -2.27
CA ILE A 37 7.51 12.07 -2.20
C ILE A 37 7.52 11.28 -3.52
N THR A 38 7.46 11.97 -4.66
CA THR A 38 7.51 11.36 -6.00
C THR A 38 8.80 10.58 -6.24
N LEU A 39 9.91 10.94 -5.58
CA LEU A 39 11.18 10.22 -5.64
C LEU A 39 11.29 9.13 -4.57
N LEU A 40 10.82 9.42 -3.36
CA LEU A 40 11.01 8.60 -2.17
C LEU A 40 10.12 7.35 -2.18
N VAL A 41 8.89 7.44 -2.72
CA VAL A 41 8.00 6.27 -2.89
C VAL A 41 8.61 5.23 -3.85
N PRO A 42 9.06 5.59 -5.07
CA PRO A 42 9.83 4.68 -5.91
C PRO A 42 11.12 4.16 -5.29
N MET A 43 11.86 5.00 -4.56
CA MET A 43 13.16 4.64 -3.97
C MET A 43 13.02 3.61 -2.83
N LEU A 44 12.03 3.78 -1.94
CA LEU A 44 11.75 2.81 -0.88
C LEU A 44 11.34 1.45 -1.45
N LEU A 45 10.59 1.44 -2.55
CA LEU A 45 10.17 0.21 -3.22
C LEU A 45 11.30 -0.42 -4.05
N PHE A 46 12.21 0.40 -4.61
CA PHE A 46 13.44 -0.07 -5.24
C PHE A 46 14.33 -0.81 -4.24
N SER A 47 14.50 -0.28 -3.03
CA SER A 47 15.28 -0.94 -1.96
C SER A 47 14.75 -2.32 -1.61
N ALA A 48 13.46 -2.60 -1.81
CA ALA A 48 12.84 -3.88 -1.47
C ALA A 48 12.90 -4.92 -2.60
N ILE A 49 13.06 -4.50 -3.86
CA ILE A 49 12.94 -5.35 -5.06
C ILE A 49 14.28 -5.45 -5.83
N GLY A 50 15.13 -4.43 -5.75
CA GLY A 50 16.49 -4.42 -6.32
C GLY A 50 16.59 -4.21 -7.83
N SER A 51 15.52 -3.81 -8.53
CA SER A 51 15.53 -3.64 -9.99
C SER A 51 15.33 -2.18 -10.44
N ALA A 52 16.30 -1.66 -11.21
CA ALA A 52 16.28 -0.28 -11.73
C ALA A 52 15.09 -0.03 -12.67
N GLN A 53 14.65 -1.05 -13.42
CA GLN A 53 13.46 -0.97 -14.26
C GLN A 53 12.19 -0.70 -13.43
N THR A 54 12.07 -1.35 -12.27
CA THR A 54 10.93 -1.18 -11.36
C THR A 54 10.89 0.24 -10.79
N PHE A 55 12.04 0.83 -10.46
CA PHE A 55 12.14 2.23 -10.05
C PHE A 55 11.64 3.20 -11.13
N VAL A 56 12.09 3.03 -12.38
CA VAL A 56 11.70 3.91 -13.48
C VAL A 56 10.19 3.85 -13.75
N ILE A 57 9.61 2.64 -13.71
CA ILE A 57 8.16 2.45 -13.87
C ILE A 57 7.40 3.15 -12.73
N LEU A 58 7.81 2.93 -11.48
CA LEU A 58 7.22 3.54 -10.28
C LEU A 58 7.26 5.07 -10.31
N PHE A 59 8.43 5.62 -10.63
CA PHE A 59 8.64 7.05 -10.75
C PHE A 59 7.77 7.66 -11.85
N SER A 60 7.71 7.01 -13.01
CA SER A 60 6.87 7.43 -14.14
C SER A 60 5.38 7.40 -13.78
N LEU A 61 4.95 6.38 -13.04
CA LEU A 61 3.56 6.22 -12.60
C LEU A 61 3.17 7.29 -11.55
N CYS A 62 4.08 7.61 -10.62
CA CYS A 62 3.88 8.70 -9.66
C CYS A 62 3.79 10.07 -10.35
N LEU A 63 4.62 10.32 -11.37
CA LEU A 63 4.54 11.54 -12.18
C LEU A 63 3.21 11.63 -12.95
N LEU A 64 2.76 10.54 -13.54
CA LEU A 64 1.50 10.46 -14.27
C LEU A 64 0.30 10.74 -13.35
N PHE A 65 0.27 10.15 -12.15
CA PHE A 65 -0.76 10.45 -11.16
C PHE A 65 -0.74 11.91 -10.69
N LYS A 66 0.44 12.49 -10.44
CA LYS A 66 0.58 13.91 -10.10
C LYS A 66 -0.01 14.80 -11.20
N PHE A 67 0.26 14.48 -12.46
CA PHE A 67 -0.25 15.22 -13.61
C PHE A 67 -1.79 15.14 -13.71
N ILE A 68 -2.35 13.94 -13.55
CA ILE A 68 -3.82 13.72 -13.57
C ILE A 68 -4.49 14.48 -12.43
N ILE A 69 -4.01 14.36 -11.18
CA ILE A 69 -4.62 15.00 -10.02
C ILE A 69 -4.56 16.53 -10.14
N ALA A 70 -3.41 17.09 -10.51
CA ALA A 70 -3.25 18.54 -10.66
C ALA A 70 -4.16 19.12 -11.77
N GLY A 71 -4.35 18.37 -12.86
CA GLY A 71 -5.24 18.76 -13.95
C GLY A 71 -6.73 18.68 -13.58
N TYR A 72 -7.17 17.52 -13.08
CA TYR A 72 -8.61 17.27 -12.84
C TYR A 72 -9.19 18.02 -11.65
N LEU A 73 -8.43 18.18 -10.57
CA LEU A 73 -8.89 18.92 -9.39
C LEU A 73 -9.20 20.38 -9.75
N SER A 74 -8.39 20.96 -10.64
CA SER A 74 -8.55 22.34 -11.14
C SER A 74 -9.80 22.49 -12.01
N ILE A 75 -10.12 21.48 -12.83
CA ILE A 75 -11.36 21.45 -13.63
C ILE A 75 -12.58 21.36 -12.72
N PHE A 76 -12.53 20.49 -11.70
CA PHE A 76 -13.67 20.26 -10.80
C PHE A 76 -13.97 21.47 -9.91
N ILE A 77 -12.93 22.13 -9.38
CA ILE A 77 -13.08 23.28 -8.48
C ILE A 77 -13.43 24.56 -9.24
N TYR A 78 -12.79 24.82 -10.37
CA TYR A 78 -12.91 26.12 -11.07
C TYR A 78 -13.79 26.08 -12.32
N SER A 79 -14.36 24.91 -12.69
CA SER A 79 -15.21 24.72 -13.88
C SER A 79 -14.60 25.26 -15.18
N ILE A 80 -13.26 25.28 -15.27
CA ILE A 80 -12.56 25.73 -16.48
C ILE A 80 -12.56 24.56 -17.49
N PRO A 81 -13.06 24.75 -18.73
CA PRO A 81 -13.14 23.69 -19.72
C PRO A 81 -11.75 23.41 -20.32
N TYR A 82 -10.96 22.57 -19.65
CA TYR A 82 -9.69 22.07 -20.18
C TYR A 82 -9.91 20.79 -21.00
N ILE A 83 -10.34 20.96 -22.25
CA ILE A 83 -10.53 19.88 -23.25
C ILE A 83 -9.28 19.00 -23.36
N GLY A 84 -8.07 19.58 -23.24
CA GLY A 84 -6.80 18.85 -23.32
C GLY A 84 -6.64 17.76 -22.26
N ILE A 85 -7.09 17.97 -21.02
CA ILE A 85 -6.97 16.97 -19.95
C ILE A 85 -7.91 15.79 -20.20
N ILE A 86 -9.14 16.05 -20.66
CA ILE A 86 -10.10 15.00 -21.03
C ILE A 86 -9.53 14.14 -22.17
N VAL A 87 -8.97 14.78 -23.19
CA VAL A 87 -8.34 14.09 -24.33
C VAL A 87 -7.14 13.26 -23.91
N ILE A 88 -6.25 13.79 -23.06
CA ILE A 88 -5.10 13.03 -22.54
C ILE A 88 -5.56 11.81 -21.74
N THR A 89 -6.62 11.93 -20.97
CA THR A 89 -7.09 10.85 -20.10
C THR A 89 -7.81 9.76 -20.89
N LEU A 90 -8.60 10.15 -21.88
CA LEU A 90 -9.15 9.21 -22.86
C LEU A 90 -8.04 8.52 -23.66
N ALA A 91 -6.98 9.24 -24.04
CA ALA A 91 -5.82 8.66 -24.71
C ALA A 91 -5.06 7.67 -23.81
N VAL A 92 -4.88 7.97 -22.53
CA VAL A 92 -4.28 7.05 -21.54
C VAL A 92 -5.16 5.81 -21.34
N ILE A 93 -6.48 5.97 -21.21
CA ILE A 93 -7.41 4.84 -21.09
C ILE A 93 -7.38 3.99 -22.37
N ALA A 94 -7.40 4.60 -23.55
CA ALA A 94 -7.29 3.91 -24.83
C ALA A 94 -5.97 3.14 -24.94
N LEU A 95 -4.85 3.75 -24.53
CA LEU A 95 -3.55 3.10 -24.49
C LEU A 95 -3.51 1.92 -23.51
N LEU A 96 -4.15 2.06 -22.34
CA LEU A 96 -4.29 0.98 -21.37
C LEU A 96 -5.16 -0.18 -21.90
N LEU A 97 -6.20 0.12 -22.68
CA LEU A 97 -7.04 -0.89 -23.33
C LEU A 97 -6.33 -1.59 -24.50
N LEU A 98 -5.35 -0.92 -25.11
CA LEU A 98 -4.49 -1.50 -26.15
C LEU A 98 -3.37 -2.37 -25.58
N LEU A 99 -3.13 -2.35 -24.26
CA LEU A 99 -2.17 -3.28 -23.65
C LEU A 99 -2.64 -4.71 -23.91
N PRO A 100 -1.79 -5.58 -24.48
CA PRO A 100 -2.14 -6.98 -24.70
C PRO A 100 -2.30 -7.66 -23.35
N LEU A 101 -3.55 -7.77 -22.89
CA LEU A 101 -3.90 -8.52 -21.69
C LEU A 101 -3.60 -10.00 -21.95
N LYS A 102 -2.60 -10.53 -21.26
CA LYS A 102 -2.25 -11.95 -21.38
C LYS A 102 -3.44 -12.80 -20.95
N LYS A 103 -3.78 -13.83 -21.73
CA LYS A 103 -4.85 -14.80 -21.41
C LYS A 103 -4.63 -15.48 -20.06
N GLU A 104 -3.37 -15.56 -19.62
CA GLU A 104 -2.92 -15.99 -18.30
C GLU A 104 -3.57 -15.23 -17.12
N LEU A 105 -4.04 -13.99 -17.31
CA LEU A 105 -4.68 -13.22 -16.25
C LEU A 105 -6.10 -13.70 -15.91
N PHE A 106 -6.81 -14.32 -16.84
CA PHE A 106 -8.25 -14.57 -16.70
C PHE A 106 -8.68 -16.01 -16.98
N TYR A 107 -7.96 -16.72 -17.85
CA TYR A 107 -8.44 -18.00 -18.41
C TYR A 107 -7.55 -19.20 -18.07
N ILE A 108 -6.40 -18.98 -17.44
CA ILE A 108 -5.45 -20.05 -17.08
C ILE A 108 -5.38 -20.13 -15.56
N ALA A 109 -5.20 -21.35 -15.04
CA ALA A 109 -4.95 -21.55 -13.63
C ALA A 109 -3.72 -20.71 -13.21
N PRO A 110 -3.81 -19.94 -12.11
CA PRO A 110 -2.73 -19.06 -11.70
C PRO A 110 -1.43 -19.84 -11.51
N PRO A 111 -0.28 -19.31 -11.98
CA PRO A 111 0.99 -20.02 -11.87
C PRO A 111 1.27 -20.40 -10.41
N LYS A 112 1.86 -21.59 -10.21
CA LYS A 112 2.28 -22.03 -8.87
C LYS A 112 3.22 -20.98 -8.30
N ARG A 113 2.77 -20.33 -7.23
CA ARG A 113 3.54 -19.27 -6.59
C ARG A 113 4.73 -19.90 -5.88
N PHE A 114 5.93 -19.43 -6.20
CA PHE A 114 7.14 -19.82 -5.50
C PHE A 114 7.05 -19.38 -4.04
N SER A 115 7.49 -20.24 -3.12
CA SER A 115 7.62 -19.89 -1.72
C SER A 115 8.58 -18.70 -1.57
N SER A 116 8.22 -17.77 -0.70
CA SER A 116 9.13 -16.68 -0.32
C SER A 116 10.39 -17.27 0.30
N THR A 117 11.56 -16.65 0.07
CA THR A 117 12.80 -17.00 0.77
C THR A 117 12.97 -16.26 2.09
N GLN A 118 12.13 -15.25 2.35
CA GLN A 118 12.16 -14.46 3.57
C GLN A 118 11.57 -15.26 4.73
N ARG A 119 12.38 -15.47 5.78
CA ARG A 119 11.93 -16.19 6.99
C ARG A 119 10.88 -15.37 7.74
N PRO A 120 9.91 -16.03 8.41
CA PRO A 120 8.92 -15.36 9.23
C PRO A 120 9.57 -14.85 10.52
N GLU A 121 9.29 -13.60 10.88
CA GLU A 121 9.78 -13.00 12.12
C GLU A 121 8.60 -12.51 12.96
N CYS A 122 8.52 -12.99 14.21
CA CYS A 122 7.57 -12.45 15.16
C CYS A 122 7.91 -10.98 15.42
N ALA A 123 6.91 -10.11 15.28
CA ALA A 123 7.04 -8.68 15.57
C ALA A 123 5.99 -8.26 16.59
N GLU A 124 6.34 -7.34 17.48
CA GLU A 124 5.38 -6.86 18.47
C GLU A 124 4.22 -6.09 17.80
N PRO A 125 2.96 -6.49 18.02
CA PRO A 125 1.79 -5.85 17.39
C PRO A 125 1.69 -4.35 17.67
N VAL A 126 2.05 -3.94 18.89
CA VAL A 126 2.01 -2.52 19.31
C VAL A 126 3.03 -1.70 18.55
N VAL A 127 4.24 -2.24 18.35
CA VAL A 127 5.29 -1.58 17.57
C VAL A 127 4.84 -1.43 16.12
N VAL A 128 4.23 -2.47 15.53
CA VAL A 128 3.65 -2.39 14.18
C VAL A 128 2.58 -1.31 14.08
N ALA A 129 1.69 -1.20 15.08
CA ALA A 129 0.68 -0.15 15.12
C ALA A 129 1.31 1.25 15.15
N LEU A 130 2.28 1.47 16.05
CA LEU A 130 2.95 2.76 16.21
C LEU A 130 3.69 3.16 14.93
N LEU A 131 4.43 2.23 14.32
CA LEU A 131 5.13 2.48 13.06
C LEU A 131 4.13 2.78 11.92
N ALA A 132 3.03 2.04 11.83
CA ALA A 132 1.99 2.29 10.83
C ALA A 132 1.25 3.62 11.05
N PHE A 133 1.19 4.10 12.30
CA PHE A 133 0.57 5.37 12.64
C PHE A 133 1.49 6.55 12.37
N PHE A 134 2.77 6.48 12.79
CA PHE A 134 3.70 7.61 12.74
C PHE A 134 4.54 7.71 11.47
N ILE A 135 4.75 6.61 10.75
CA ILE A 135 5.61 6.58 9.56
C ILE A 135 4.71 6.42 8.32
N PRO A 136 4.47 7.51 7.57
CA PRO A 136 3.83 7.41 6.27
C PRO A 136 4.59 6.39 5.42
N PHE A 137 3.90 5.49 4.74
CA PHE A 137 4.43 4.37 3.95
C PHE A 137 4.84 3.09 4.70
N TYR A 138 4.93 3.08 6.04
CA TYR A 138 5.23 1.83 6.77
C TYR A 138 4.18 0.75 6.50
N ILE A 139 2.90 1.12 6.40
CA ILE A 139 1.82 0.16 6.16
C ILE A 139 1.96 -0.58 4.83
N ILE A 140 2.51 0.08 3.79
CA ILE A 140 2.78 -0.53 2.48
C ILE A 140 3.89 -1.56 2.60
N TYR A 141 4.98 -1.18 3.26
CA TYR A 141 6.09 -2.08 3.57
C TYR A 141 5.60 -3.28 4.40
N TRP A 142 4.78 -3.03 5.43
CA TRP A 142 4.25 -4.07 6.29
C TRP A 142 3.37 -5.05 5.52
N PHE A 143 2.49 -4.57 4.62
CA PHE A 143 1.69 -5.46 3.77
C PHE A 143 2.53 -6.31 2.83
N PHE A 144 3.59 -5.74 2.26
CA PHE A 144 4.54 -6.51 1.46
C PHE A 144 5.22 -7.60 2.30
N ARG A 145 5.72 -7.23 3.49
CA ARG A 145 6.41 -8.14 4.41
C ARG A 145 5.50 -9.27 4.88
N ILE A 146 4.33 -8.96 5.43
CA ILE A 146 3.42 -9.96 6.03
C ILE A 146 2.95 -10.98 4.99
N HIS A 147 2.74 -10.56 3.73
CA HIS A 147 2.38 -11.47 2.64
C HIS A 147 3.54 -12.37 2.22
N ARG A 148 4.80 -11.93 2.34
CA ARG A 148 5.96 -12.81 2.15
C ARG A 148 6.10 -13.82 3.27
N GLU A 149 5.92 -13.38 4.52
CA GLU A 149 6.03 -14.25 5.69
C GLU A 149 4.98 -15.37 5.65
N ILE A 150 3.72 -15.05 5.34
CA ILE A 150 2.68 -16.08 5.22
C ILE A 150 2.92 -17.02 4.03
N GLN A 151 3.43 -16.52 2.90
CA GLN A 151 3.81 -17.37 1.76
C GLN A 151 4.98 -18.32 2.07
N PHE A 152 5.86 -17.94 3.00
CA PHE A 152 6.91 -18.82 3.49
C PHE A 152 6.30 -19.95 4.35
N VAL A 153 5.43 -19.62 5.29
CA VAL A 153 4.87 -20.60 6.24
C VAL A 153 3.83 -21.51 5.58
N ALA A 154 2.90 -20.94 4.84
CA ALA A 154 1.81 -21.66 4.19
C ALA A 154 1.36 -20.93 2.91
N PRO A 155 1.82 -21.37 1.73
CA PRO A 155 1.40 -20.74 0.47
C PRO A 155 -0.11 -20.92 0.26
N SER A 156 -0.83 -19.79 0.18
CA SER A 156 -2.27 -19.77 -0.08
C SER A 156 -2.60 -19.14 -1.44
N PRO A 157 -3.49 -19.76 -2.24
CA PRO A 157 -3.99 -19.17 -3.48
C PRO A 157 -4.97 -18.02 -3.23
N ARG A 158 -5.57 -17.92 -2.03
CA ARG A 158 -6.56 -16.88 -1.67
C ARG A 158 -5.92 -15.53 -1.37
N LEU A 159 -4.67 -15.54 -0.93
CA LEU A 159 -3.92 -14.32 -0.64
C LEU A 159 -3.35 -13.73 -1.92
N MET A 160 -3.02 -12.45 -1.89
CA MET A 160 -2.37 -11.77 -3.00
C MET A 160 -0.86 -12.07 -3.02
N THR A 161 -0.15 -11.74 -4.10
CA THR A 161 1.32 -11.72 -4.07
C THR A 161 1.78 -10.57 -3.17
N ALA A 162 2.95 -10.68 -2.53
CA ALA A 162 3.46 -9.63 -1.66
C ALA A 162 3.57 -8.27 -2.36
N CYS A 163 4.07 -8.29 -3.60
CA CYS A 163 4.12 -7.11 -4.46
C CYS A 163 2.71 -6.57 -4.71
N GLY A 164 1.75 -7.44 -5.06
CA GLY A 164 0.36 -7.07 -5.28
C GLY A 164 -0.30 -6.44 -4.06
N ALA A 165 -0.08 -7.00 -2.86
CA ALA A 165 -0.60 -6.46 -1.61
C ALA A 165 -0.02 -5.09 -1.27
N GLY A 166 1.30 -4.91 -1.44
CA GLY A 166 1.95 -3.61 -1.30
C GLY A 166 1.31 -2.57 -2.23
N TRP A 167 1.15 -2.90 -3.51
CA TRP A 167 0.52 -2.02 -4.50
C TRP A 167 -0.94 -1.68 -4.19
N LEU A 168 -1.74 -2.68 -3.83
CA LEU A 168 -3.14 -2.47 -3.50
C LEU A 168 -3.29 -1.57 -2.27
N SER A 169 -2.44 -1.75 -1.26
CA SER A 169 -2.43 -0.89 -0.06
C SER A 169 -2.02 0.55 -0.35
N ALA A 170 -1.20 0.78 -1.37
CA ALA A 170 -0.72 2.11 -1.74
C ALA A 170 -1.73 2.89 -2.61
N ILE A 171 -2.45 2.20 -3.49
CA ILE A 171 -3.25 2.84 -4.55
C ILE A 171 -4.74 2.93 -4.15
N MET A 172 -5.26 1.95 -3.42
CA MET A 172 -6.68 1.83 -3.18
C MET A 172 -7.07 2.36 -1.79
N PRO A 173 -7.99 3.33 -1.68
CA PRO A 173 -8.43 3.91 -0.40
C PRO A 173 -8.91 2.86 0.62
N PHE A 174 -9.49 1.75 0.14
CA PHE A 174 -9.97 0.63 0.96
C PHE A 174 -9.09 -0.63 0.86
N GLY A 175 -7.96 -0.56 0.16
CA GLY A 175 -7.08 -1.72 -0.08
C GLY A 175 -6.59 -2.34 1.23
N THR A 176 -6.22 -1.51 2.19
CA THR A 176 -5.79 -1.94 3.54
C THR A 176 -6.86 -2.77 4.27
N ALA A 177 -8.11 -2.33 4.24
CA ALA A 177 -9.20 -3.05 4.91
C ALA A 177 -9.46 -4.42 4.25
N ILE A 178 -9.46 -4.46 2.92
CA ILE A 178 -9.64 -5.70 2.15
C ILE A 178 -8.48 -6.69 2.39
N LEU A 179 -7.24 -6.20 2.43
CA LEU A 179 -6.07 -7.04 2.69
C LEU A 179 -6.08 -7.56 4.13
N CYS A 180 -6.43 -6.75 5.11
CA CYS A 180 -6.60 -7.19 6.49
C CYS A 180 -7.71 -8.25 6.62
N LEU A 181 -8.83 -8.09 5.90
CA LEU A 181 -9.90 -9.09 5.88
C LEU A 181 -9.40 -10.44 5.35
N THR A 182 -8.82 -10.42 4.15
CA THR A 182 -8.34 -11.64 3.48
C THR A 182 -7.21 -12.34 4.25
N LEU A 183 -6.27 -11.59 4.83
CA LEU A 183 -5.25 -12.13 5.73
C LEU A 183 -5.87 -12.73 7.01
N SER A 184 -6.82 -12.02 7.63
CA SER A 184 -7.45 -12.49 8.87
C SER A 184 -8.22 -13.79 8.66
N ASP A 185 -8.98 -13.90 7.56
CA ASP A 185 -9.74 -15.11 7.24
C ASP A 185 -8.82 -16.28 6.93
N GLU A 186 -7.77 -16.04 6.14
CA GLU A 186 -6.85 -17.11 5.76
C GLU A 186 -6.02 -17.60 6.95
N ILE A 187 -5.42 -16.70 7.74
CA ILE A 187 -4.67 -17.09 8.94
C ILE A 187 -5.57 -17.83 9.92
N ARG A 188 -6.83 -17.41 10.05
CA ARG A 188 -7.80 -18.10 10.92
C ARG A 188 -8.13 -19.50 10.42
N ALA A 189 -8.32 -19.69 9.12
CA ALA A 189 -8.53 -21.02 8.53
C ALA A 189 -7.32 -21.93 8.72
N LEU A 190 -6.11 -21.39 8.55
CA LEU A 190 -4.86 -22.12 8.76
C LEU A 190 -4.62 -22.49 10.24
N LEU A 191 -4.97 -21.61 11.17
CA LEU A 191 -4.93 -21.90 12.62
C LEU A 191 -5.97 -22.94 13.00
N ALA A 192 -7.19 -22.86 12.46
CA ALA A 192 -8.25 -23.85 12.71
C ALA A 192 -7.83 -25.25 12.25
N ASN A 193 -7.15 -25.36 11.10
CA ASN A 193 -6.59 -26.64 10.62
C ASN A 193 -5.52 -27.24 11.55
N LYS A 194 -4.93 -26.43 12.43
CA LYS A 194 -3.96 -26.84 13.46
C LYS A 194 -4.57 -26.98 14.85
N ASN A 195 -5.91 -26.93 14.97
CA ASN A 195 -6.63 -26.91 16.25
C ASN A 195 -6.23 -25.75 17.20
N GLU A 196 -5.74 -24.65 16.64
CA GLU A 196 -5.33 -23.46 17.38
C GLU A 196 -6.43 -22.39 17.42
N ASP A 197 -6.42 -21.57 18.46
CA ASP A 197 -7.33 -20.42 18.56
C ASP A 197 -7.00 -19.38 17.48
N GLY A 198 -7.93 -19.23 16.53
CA GLY A 198 -7.88 -18.24 15.46
C GLY A 198 -7.87 -16.78 15.92
N GLY A 199 -8.07 -16.52 17.22
CA GLY A 199 -7.99 -15.21 17.85
C GLY A 199 -9.15 -14.29 17.48
N ILE A 200 -8.87 -12.99 17.32
CA ILE A 200 -9.88 -11.96 17.05
C ILE A 200 -10.70 -12.31 15.79
N ARG A 201 -12.03 -12.19 15.84
CA ARG A 201 -12.90 -12.51 14.70
C ARG A 201 -12.63 -11.55 13.53
N THR A 202 -12.69 -12.05 12.31
CA THR A 202 -12.40 -11.27 11.09
C THR A 202 -13.26 -10.01 10.95
N GLY A 203 -14.54 -10.05 11.35
CA GLY A 203 -15.41 -8.86 11.36
C GLY A 203 -14.88 -7.73 12.26
N TRP A 204 -14.29 -8.06 13.41
CA TRP A 204 -13.64 -7.08 14.28
C TRP A 204 -12.33 -6.57 13.68
N THR A 205 -11.57 -7.42 13.01
CA THR A 205 -10.37 -7.00 12.26
C THR A 205 -10.73 -6.01 11.15
N LEU A 206 -11.81 -6.26 10.40
CA LEU A 206 -12.30 -5.36 9.36
C LEU A 206 -12.73 -4.02 9.93
N PHE A 207 -13.53 -4.03 11.00
CA PHE A 207 -13.99 -2.83 11.70
C PHE A 207 -12.81 -1.92 12.07
N TRP A 208 -11.80 -2.50 12.73
CA TRP A 208 -10.60 -1.75 13.12
C TRP A 208 -9.73 -1.35 11.94
N ALA A 209 -9.60 -2.18 10.89
CA ALA A 209 -8.83 -1.81 9.71
C ALA A 209 -9.45 -0.64 8.92
N LEU A 210 -10.77 -0.46 9.01
CA LEU A 210 -11.49 0.64 8.37
C LEU A 210 -11.48 1.91 9.21
N LEU A 211 -11.63 1.78 10.53
CA LEU A 211 -11.63 2.91 11.47
C LEU A 211 -10.21 3.43 11.75
N LEU A 212 -9.27 2.53 12.02
CA LEU A 212 -7.89 2.84 12.37
C LEU A 212 -6.95 1.75 11.80
N PRO A 213 -6.52 1.88 10.53
CA PRO A 213 -5.70 0.89 9.82
C PRO A 213 -4.49 0.33 10.61
N PRO A 214 -3.77 1.13 11.42
CA PRO A 214 -2.69 0.62 12.27
C PRO A 214 -3.12 -0.45 13.28
N VAL A 215 -4.34 -0.35 13.84
CA VAL A 215 -4.89 -1.36 14.74
C VAL A 215 -5.22 -2.64 13.98
N GLY A 216 -5.76 -2.51 12.76
CA GLY A 216 -5.95 -3.66 11.86
C GLY A 216 -4.64 -4.41 11.61
N ALA A 217 -3.56 -3.68 11.30
CA ALA A 217 -2.23 -4.28 11.10
C ALA A 217 -1.71 -5.00 12.35
N ALA A 218 -1.89 -4.41 13.53
CA ALA A 218 -1.51 -5.04 14.80
C ALA A 218 -2.28 -6.35 15.06
N ILE A 219 -3.59 -6.36 14.82
CA ILE A 219 -4.43 -7.56 14.97
C ILE A 219 -3.93 -8.69 14.05
N ILE A 220 -3.60 -8.36 12.80
CA ILE A 220 -3.04 -9.33 11.85
C ILE A 220 -1.66 -9.81 12.29
N GLN A 221 -0.79 -8.91 12.75
CA GLN A 221 0.53 -9.30 13.25
C GLN A 221 0.40 -10.27 14.44
N ALA A 222 -0.52 -10.00 15.37
CA ALA A 222 -0.77 -10.90 16.50
C ALA A 222 -1.22 -12.30 16.06
N LYS A 223 -2.12 -12.38 15.07
CA LYS A 223 -2.55 -13.64 14.46
C LYS A 223 -1.40 -14.36 13.76
N MET A 224 -0.58 -13.63 13.00
CA MET A 224 0.56 -14.19 12.30
C MET A 224 1.61 -14.75 13.27
N ASN A 225 1.91 -14.04 14.36
CA ASN A 225 2.85 -14.52 15.39
C ASN A 225 2.37 -15.84 16.02
N ARG A 226 1.06 -15.96 16.31
CA ARG A 226 0.46 -17.23 16.79
C ARG A 226 0.66 -18.34 15.76
N PHE A 227 0.40 -18.04 14.49
CA PHE A 227 0.56 -19.01 13.41
C PHE A 227 2.02 -19.45 13.22
N ILE A 228 2.99 -18.55 13.32
CA ILE A 228 4.42 -18.88 13.31
C ILE A 228 4.75 -19.82 14.46
N THR A 229 4.30 -19.50 15.69
CA THR A 229 4.56 -20.28 16.90
C THR A 229 3.99 -21.71 16.79
N ALA A 230 2.74 -21.83 16.31
CA ALA A 230 2.09 -23.11 16.10
C ALA A 230 2.78 -23.97 15.02
N ASN A 231 3.38 -23.35 14.00
CA ASN A 231 4.16 -24.08 13.00
C ASN A 231 5.51 -24.53 13.54
N THR A 232 6.19 -23.70 14.32
CA THR A 232 7.48 -24.08 14.93
C THR A 232 7.36 -25.23 15.92
N ALA A 233 6.26 -25.28 16.70
CA ALA A 233 6.00 -26.39 17.62
C ALA A 233 5.75 -27.72 16.90
N ASP A 234 4.91 -27.72 15.86
CA ASP A 234 4.60 -28.91 15.04
C ASP A 234 5.85 -29.47 14.33
N THR A 235 6.80 -28.61 13.94
CA THR A 235 8.09 -29.07 13.40
C THR A 235 9.02 -29.67 14.44
N ALA A 236 8.94 -29.25 15.71
CA ALA A 236 9.76 -29.79 16.79
C ALA A 236 9.25 -31.16 17.27
N ASP A 237 7.94 -31.40 17.25
CA ASP A 237 7.32 -32.69 17.60
C ASP A 237 7.54 -33.80 16.54
N ARG A 238 7.99 -33.43 15.32
CA ARG A 238 8.27 -34.36 14.22
C ARG A 238 9.75 -34.69 14.01
N GLY A 239 10.64 -34.09 14.80
CA GLY A 239 12.09 -34.32 14.76
C GLY A 239 12.54 -35.25 15.88
#